data_AF-D2QJJ0-F1
#
_entry.id   AF-D2QJJ0-F1
#
_cell.length_a   1.000
_cell.length_b   1.000
_cell.length_c   1.000
_cell.angle_alpha   90.00
_cell.angle_beta   90.00
_cell.angle_gamma   90.00
#
_symmetry.space_group_name_H-M   'P 1'
#
loop_
_entity.id
_entity.type
_entity.pdbx_description
1 polymer ?
#
loop_
_entity_poly.entity_id
_entity_poly.type
_entity_poly.pdbx_seq_one_letter_code
_entity_poly.pdbx_strand_id
1 'polypeptide(L)' 'MNSADEKLIAFFTGRKLPPKGYFQISGWESTFNIKNTVDLAIIGLRSGDSASRDTLLRIREKLEPSTKTEL' A
#
# COMPACT_ATOMS: atom_id res chain seq x y z
N MET A 1 -16.13 8.33 3.16
CA MET A 1 -14.92 7.92 2.42
C MET A 1 -14.85 8.75 1.16
N ASN A 2 -13.67 9.26 0.79
CA ASN A 2 -13.55 10.08 -0.42
C ASN A 2 -13.21 9.21 -1.66
N SER A 3 -13.41 9.75 -2.86
CA SER A 3 -13.15 9.02 -4.12
C SER A 3 -11.68 8.59 -4.29
N ALA A 4 -10.72 9.31 -3.69
CA ALA A 4 -9.31 8.95 -3.77
C ALA A 4 -8.99 7.69 -2.96
N ASP A 5 -9.59 7.56 -1.77
CA ASP A 5 -9.46 6.39 -0.90
C ASP A 5 -10.05 5.13 -1.57
N GLU A 6 -11.20 5.26 -2.22
CA GLU A 6 -11.83 4.16 -2.96
C GLU A 6 -10.95 3.68 -4.11
N LYS A 7 -10.35 4.60 -4.88
CA LYS A 7 -9.39 4.27 -5.94
C LYS A 7 -8.14 3.60 -5.39
N LEU A 8 -7.66 4.04 -4.23
CA LEU A 8 -6.51 3.43 -3.56
C LEU A 8 -6.83 2.01 -3.09
N ILE A 9 -8.00 1.76 -2.50
CA ILE A 9 -8.43 0.40 -2.11
C ILE A 9 -8.59 -0.49 -3.36
N ALA A 10 -9.18 0.04 -4.43
CA ALA A 10 -9.37 -0.68 -5.68
C ALA A 10 -8.04 -1.13 -6.31
N PHE A 11 -6.98 -0.32 -6.19
CA PHE A 11 -5.63 -0.68 -6.65
C PHE A 11 -5.12 -2.00 -6.04
N PHE A 12 -5.42 -2.23 -4.76
CA PHE A 12 -4.96 -3.41 -4.03
C PHE A 12 -5.91 -4.60 -4.12
N THR A 13 -7.20 -4.35 -4.39
CA THR A 13 -8.23 -5.39 -4.43
C THR A 13 -7.98 -6.33 -5.61
N GLY A 14 -7.78 -7.62 -5.32
CA GLY A 14 -7.55 -8.65 -6.35
C GLY A 14 -6.16 -8.59 -7.00
N ARG A 15 -5.29 -7.64 -6.61
CA ARG A 15 -3.93 -7.55 -7.14
C ARG A 15 -3.05 -8.64 -6.54
N LYS A 16 -2.19 -9.23 -7.37
CA LYS A 16 -1.14 -10.13 -6.90
C LYS A 16 -0.05 -9.31 -6.21
N LEU A 17 0.03 -9.45 -4.89
CA LEU A 17 1.09 -8.86 -4.09
C LEU A 17 2.30 -9.79 -4.02
N PRO A 18 3.51 -9.26 -3.74
CA PRO A 18 4.68 -10.10 -3.47
C PRO A 18 4.36 -11.17 -2.41
N PRO A 19 4.90 -12.39 -2.57
CA PRO A 19 4.73 -13.44 -1.57
C PRO A 19 5.35 -13.01 -0.22
N LYS A 20 5.08 -13.79 0.84
CA LYS A 20 5.71 -13.57 2.15
C LYS A 20 7.22 -13.48 2.00
N GLY A 21 7.82 -12.49 2.64
CA GLY A 21 9.20 -12.11 2.46
C GLY A 21 9.41 -10.67 2.89
N TYR A 22 10.66 -10.29 3.10
CA TYR A 22 11.00 -8.92 3.50
C TYR A 22 10.54 -7.92 2.43
N PHE A 23 9.68 -6.99 2.82
CA PHE A 23 9.20 -5.89 2.00
C PHE A 23 9.42 -4.58 2.76
N GLN A 24 10.27 -3.72 2.20
CA GLN A 24 10.54 -2.41 2.78
C GLN A 24 9.53 -1.39 2.25
N ILE A 25 8.68 -0.87 3.15
CA ILE A 25 7.67 0.13 2.83
C ILE A 25 8.31 1.52 2.81
N SER A 26 9.13 1.84 3.82
CA SER A 26 9.87 3.10 3.95
C SER A 26 11.24 2.88 4.61
N GLY A 27 11.99 3.97 4.87
CA GLY A 27 13.25 3.90 5.63
C GLY A 27 13.07 3.38 7.06
N TRP A 28 11.87 3.45 7.61
CA TRP A 28 11.56 3.13 9.01
C TRP A 28 10.49 2.04 9.16
N GLU A 29 9.93 1.55 8.05
CA GLU A 29 8.78 0.65 8.04
C GLU A 29 9.03 -0.51 7.06
N SER A 30 8.84 -1.73 7.55
CA SER A 30 8.95 -2.95 6.76
C SER A 30 7.97 -4.02 7.26
N THR A 31 7.69 -5.00 6.42
CA THR A 31 6.83 -6.14 6.75
C THR A 31 7.36 -7.41 6.11
N PHE A 32 7.12 -8.56 6.75
CA PHE A 32 7.36 -9.88 6.15
C PHE A 32 6.11 -10.46 5.46
N ASN A 33 4.97 -9.78 5.60
CA ASN A 33 3.70 -10.23 5.05
C ASN A 33 2.92 -9.04 4.51
N ILE A 34 3.32 -8.59 3.32
CA ILE A 34 2.73 -7.42 2.66
C ILE A 34 1.23 -7.57 2.42
N LYS A 35 0.74 -8.80 2.15
CA LYS A 35 -0.69 -9.04 1.98
C LYS A 35 -1.47 -8.70 3.24
N ASN A 36 -1.04 -9.21 4.39
CA ASN A 36 -1.70 -8.92 5.67
C ASN A 36 -1.60 -7.43 6.03
N THR A 37 -0.46 -6.80 5.77
CA THR A 37 -0.29 -5.35 5.99
C THR A 37 -1.26 -4.54 5.14
N VAL A 38 -1.41 -4.87 3.85
CA VAL A 38 -2.38 -4.22 2.95
C VAL A 38 -3.82 -4.46 3.42
N ASP A 39 -4.17 -5.70 3.79
CA ASP A 39 -5.52 -6.04 4.25
C ASP A 39 -5.90 -5.22 5.51
N LEU A 40 -4.99 -5.13 6.49
CA LEU A 40 -5.20 -4.34 7.71
C LEU A 40 -5.27 -2.84 7.43
N ALA A 41 -4.41 -2.31 6.56
CA ALA A 41 -4.45 -0.90 6.18
C ALA A 41 -5.74 -0.55 5.40
N ILE A 42 -6.27 -1.46 4.57
CA ILE A 42 -7.59 -1.26 3.95
C ILE A 42 -8.69 -1.16 5.02
N ILE A 43 -8.66 -2.03 6.05
CA ILE A 43 -9.62 -1.97 7.16
C ILE A 43 -9.50 -0.63 7.89
N GLY A 44 -8.28 -0.21 8.26
CA GLY A 44 -8.05 1.05 8.95
C GLY A 44 -8.48 2.27 8.13
N LEU A 45 -8.15 2.30 6.84
CA LEU A 45 -8.58 3.36 5.94
C LEU A 45 -10.11 3.44 5.84
N ARG A 46 -10.79 2.29 5.83
CA ARG A 46 -12.27 2.25 5.83
C ARG A 46 -12.86 2.84 7.12
N SER A 47 -12.17 2.71 8.23
CA SER A 47 -12.51 3.33 9.51
C SER A 47 -12.09 4.81 9.62
N GLY A 48 -11.47 5.37 8.59
CA GLY A 48 -11.04 6.78 8.56
C GLY A 48 -9.62 7.03 9.08
N ASP A 49 -8.81 5.99 9.28
CA ASP A 49 -7.41 6.14 9.70
C ASP A 49 -6.54 6.68 8.56
N SER A 50 -5.98 7.87 8.76
CA SER A 50 -5.06 8.50 7.81
C SER A 50 -3.70 7.80 7.74
N ALA A 51 -3.21 7.15 8.81
CA ALA A 51 -1.94 6.43 8.76
C ALA A 51 -2.03 5.23 7.82
N SER A 52 -3.15 4.52 7.85
CA SER A 52 -3.46 3.46 6.89
C SER A 52 -3.46 3.94 5.43
N ARG A 53 -3.97 5.15 5.15
CA ARG A 53 -3.87 5.78 3.82
C ARG A 53 -2.42 5.92 3.39
N ASP A 54 -1.58 6.47 4.25
CA ASP A 54 -0.18 6.75 3.95
C ASP A 54 0.62 5.46 3.71
N THR A 55 0.38 4.43 4.51
CA THR A 55 0.98 3.11 4.31
C THR A 55 0.59 2.53 2.94
N LEU A 56 -0.69 2.57 2.56
CA LEU A 56 -1.15 2.10 1.24
C LEU A 56 -0.52 2.89 0.09
N LEU A 57 -0.37 4.22 0.22
CA LEU A 57 0.28 5.04 -0.81
C LEU A 57 1.76 4.66 -1.00
N ARG A 58 2.52 4.50 0.09
CA ARG A 58 3.93 4.09 0.03
C ARG A 58 4.10 2.70 -0.56
N ILE A 59 3.23 1.76 -0.19
CA ILE A 59 3.25 0.41 -0.77
C ILE A 59 2.97 0.50 -2.27
N ARG A 60 1.98 1.30 -2.71
CA ARG A 60 1.68 1.49 -4.14
C ARG A 60 2.90 2.02 -4.88
N GLU A 61 3.57 3.05 -4.36
CA GLU A 61 4.80 3.62 -4.96
C GLU A 61 5.93 2.60 -5.09
N LYS A 62 6.05 1.65 -4.15
CA LYS A 62 7.05 0.58 -4.21
C LYS A 62 6.70 -0.51 -5.23
N LEU A 63 5.41 -0.79 -5.42
CA LEU A 63 4.93 -1.80 -6.37
C LEU A 63 4.87 -1.28 -7.80
N GLU A 64 4.66 0.02 -7.95
CA GLU A 64 4.69 0.73 -9.21
C GLU A 64 5.66 1.90 -9.06
N PRO A 65 6.99 1.63 -9.06
CA PRO A 65 7.94 2.70 -9.22
C PRO A 65 7.62 3.33 -10.56
N SER A 66 6.92 4.46 -10.54
CA SER A 66 6.70 5.26 -11.74
C SER A 66 8.07 5.41 -12.36
N THR A 67 8.17 4.98 -13.62
CA THR A 67 9.33 5.08 -14.48
C THR A 67 10.03 6.38 -14.13
N LYS A 68 11.09 6.32 -13.32
CA LYS A 68 11.95 7.47 -13.12
C LYS A 68 12.55 7.65 -14.49
N THR A 69 11.98 8.59 -15.26
CA THR A 69 12.61 9.15 -16.44
C THR A 69 13.99 9.55 -15.99
N GLU A 70 14.98 8.77 -16.40
CA GLU A 70 16.37 9.19 -16.44
C GLU A 70 16.37 10.46 -17.30
N LEU A 71 16.62 11.61 -16.64
CA LEU A 71 16.98 12.87 -17.27
C LEU A 71 18.50 13.03 -17.13
#